data_AF-H7GDZ9-F1
#
_entry.id   AF-H7GDZ9-F1
#
_cell.length_a   1.000
_cell.length_b   1.000
_cell.length_c   1.000
_cell.angle_alpha   90.00
_cell.angle_beta   90.00
_cell.angle_gamma   90.00
#
_symmetry.space_group_name_H-M   'P 1'
#
loop_
_entity.id
_entity.type
_entity.pdbx_description
1 polymer ?
#
loop_
_entity_poly.entity_id
_entity_poly.type
_entity_poly.pdbx_seq_one_letter_code
_entity_poly.pdbx_strand_id
1 'polypeptide(L)' 'MAKKEKKRLQVVISEEQDALLTRAAYALSSPERLVSKSEVVRLAIEKIARELEEGKAKEELEALLKHLKAEEGEEEA' A
#
# COMPACT_ATOMS: atom_id res chain seq x y z
N MET A 1 -3.65 26.51 12.65
CA MET A 1 -3.11 25.16 12.42
C MET A 1 -2.42 25.15 11.06
N ALA A 2 -1.13 24.85 10.99
CA ALA A 2 -0.40 24.84 9.73
C ALA A 2 -1.06 23.84 8.76
N LYS A 3 -1.37 24.28 7.54
CA LYS A 3 -1.85 23.38 6.48
C LYS A 3 -0.78 22.31 6.29
N LYS A 4 -1.10 21.05 6.59
CA LYS A 4 -0.21 19.92 6.27
C LYS A 4 0.08 19.99 4.77
N GLU A 5 1.34 20.15 4.40
CA GLU A 5 1.74 20.19 3.00
C GLU A 5 1.40 18.85 2.34
N LYS A 6 0.72 18.90 1.20
CA LYS A 6 0.41 17.70 0.41
C LYS A 6 1.57 17.45 -0.54
N LYS A 7 2.12 16.23 -0.53
CA LYS A 7 3.13 15.78 -1.48
C LYS A 7 2.47 14.91 -2.56
N ARG A 8 2.90 15.08 -3.81
CA ARG A 8 2.53 14.19 -4.92
C ARG A 8 3.39 12.93 -4.84
N LEU A 9 2.76 11.76 -4.95
CA LEU A 9 3.43 10.47 -4.96
C LEU A 9 3.20 9.82 -6.33
N GLN A 10 4.27 9.35 -6.97
CA GLN A 10 4.23 8.53 -8.18
C GLN A 10 4.90 7.20 -7.85
N VAL A 11 4.19 6.11 -8.08
CA VAL A 11 4.67 4.73 -7.84
C VAL A 11 4.30 3.93 -9.08
N VAL A 12 5.25 3.16 -9.60
CA VAL A 12 5.00 2.15 -10.63
C VAL A 12 4.66 0.87 -9.88
N ILE A 13 3.56 0.22 -10.27
CA ILE A 13 3.06 -1.01 -9.65
C ILE A 13 2.74 -2.02 -10.74
N SER A 14 2.80 -3.31 -10.42
CA SER A 14 2.42 -4.37 -11.35
C SER A 14 0.90 -4.40 -11.57
N GLU A 15 0.45 -5.10 -12.64
CA GLU A 15 -0.98 -5.31 -12.89
C GLU A 15 -1.66 -6.05 -11.73
N GLU A 16 -0.94 -7.00 -11.11
CA GLU A 16 -1.44 -7.74 -9.94
C GLU A 16 -1.65 -6.82 -8.74
N GLN A 17 -0.72 -5.90 -8.49
CA GLN A 17 -0.84 -4.91 -7.42
C GLN A 17 -2.01 -3.94 -7.68
N ASP A 18 -2.26 -3.51 -8.92
CA ASP A 18 -3.43 -2.70 -9.25
C ASP A 18 -4.76 -3.44 -9.07
N ALA A 19 -4.79 -4.74 -9.40
CA ALA A 19 -5.94 -5.60 -9.16
C ALA A 19 -6.23 -5.74 -7.65
N LEU A 20 -5.19 -5.91 -6.82
CA LEU A 20 -5.30 -5.92 -5.36
C LEU A 20 -5.84 -4.59 -4.82
N LEU A 21 -5.34 -3.44 -5.31
CA LEU A 21 -5.85 -2.12 -4.94
C LEU A 21 -7.32 -1.95 -5.31
N THR A 22 -7.73 -2.42 -6.49
CA THR A 22 -9.13 -2.39 -6.93
C THR A 22 -10.01 -3.21 -6.00
N ARG A 23 -9.62 -4.46 -5.71
CA ARG A 23 -10.37 -5.35 -4.81
C ARG A 23 -10.49 -4.74 -3.40
N ALA A 24 -9.40 -4.20 -2.86
CA ALA A 24 -9.39 -3.58 -1.54
C ALA A 24 -10.30 -2.34 -1.47
N ALA A 25 -10.29 -1.50 -2.52
CA ALA A 25 -11.17 -0.33 -2.62
C ALA A 25 -12.65 -0.73 -2.59
N TYR A 26 -13.03 -1.77 -3.35
CA TYR A 26 -14.39 -2.31 -3.32
C TYR A 26 -14.75 -2.90 -1.95
N ALA A 27 -13.86 -3.68 -1.34
CA ALA A 27 -14.11 -4.32 -0.05
C ALA A 27 -14.29 -3.32 1.10
N LEU A 28 -13.60 -2.18 1.05
CA LEU A 28 -13.70 -1.10 2.05
C LEU A 28 -14.84 -0.12 1.76
N SER A 29 -15.39 -0.15 0.56
CA SER A 29 -16.53 0.68 0.17
C SER A 29 -17.83 0.11 0.72
N SER A 30 -18.76 0.99 1.06
CA SER A 30 -20.16 0.66 1.40
C SER A 30 -21.11 1.52 0.56
N PRO A 31 -22.42 1.21 0.54
CA PRO A 31 -23.40 2.08 -0.11
C PRO A 31 -23.37 3.53 0.42
N GLU A 32 -23.02 3.74 1.70
CA GLU A 32 -22.91 5.09 2.27
C GLU A 32 -21.53 5.74 2.04
N ARG A 33 -20.50 4.98 1.63
CA ARG A 33 -19.15 5.51 1.50
C ARG A 33 -18.32 4.80 0.44
N LEU A 34 -17.95 5.52 -0.60
CA LEU A 34 -16.99 5.06 -1.60
C LEU A 34 -15.56 5.28 -1.12
N VAL A 35 -14.70 4.29 -1.32
CA VAL A 35 -13.27 4.35 -1.03
C VAL A 35 -12.50 4.23 -2.34
N SER A 36 -11.69 5.23 -2.64
CA SER A 36 -10.82 5.25 -3.82
C SER A 36 -9.53 4.45 -3.60
N LYS A 37 -8.89 3.99 -4.68
CA LYS A 37 -7.56 3.35 -4.63
C LYS A 37 -6.53 4.21 -3.88
N SER A 38 -6.54 5.53 -4.08
CA SER A 38 -5.64 6.45 -3.37
C SER A 38 -5.94 6.57 -1.87
N GLU A 39 -7.16 6.30 -1.42
CA GLU A 39 -7.49 6.20 0.01
C GLU A 39 -7.00 4.88 0.59
N VAL A 40 -7.10 3.79 -0.16
CA VAL A 40 -6.52 2.50 0.23
C VAL A 40 -5.00 2.63 0.41
N VAL A 41 -4.30 3.29 -0.52
CA VAL A 41 -2.85 3.51 -0.40
C VAL A 41 -2.51 4.31 0.87
N ARG A 42 -3.27 5.39 1.16
CA ARG A 42 -3.07 6.17 2.38
C ARG A 42 -3.30 5.34 3.65
N LEU A 43 -4.37 4.54 3.66
CA LEU A 43 -4.67 3.63 4.77
C LEU A 43 -3.57 2.57 4.96
N ALA A 44 -3.08 1.99 3.86
CA ALA A 44 -2.01 0.99 3.89
C ALA A 44 -0.70 1.57 4.45
N ILE A 45 -0.35 2.80 4.06
CA ILE A 45 0.82 3.51 4.61
C ILE A 45 0.70 3.68 6.13
N GLU A 46 -0.46 4.14 6.62
CA GLU A 46 -0.70 4.31 8.06
C GLU A 46 -0.68 2.98 8.81
N LYS A 47 -1.27 1.92 8.23
CA LYS A 47 -1.30 0.57 8.82
C LYS A 47 0.10 -0.02 8.96
N ILE A 48 0.92 0.02 7.91
CA ILE A 48 2.28 -0.52 7.93
C ILE A 48 3.15 0.26 8.92
N ALA A 49 3.04 1.59 8.95
CA ALA A 49 3.77 2.41 9.92
C ALA A 49 3.45 2.02 11.36
N ARG A 50 2.16 1.83 11.68
CA ARG A 50 1.71 1.38 12.99
C ARG A 50 2.21 -0.03 13.33
N GLU A 51 2.16 -0.96 12.38
CA GLU A 51 2.63 -2.34 12.60
C GLU A 51 4.13 -2.41 12.87
N LEU A 52 4.92 -1.54 12.22
CA LEU A 52 6.34 -1.37 12.48
C LEU A 52 6.61 -0.75 13.86
N GLU A 53 5.85 0.27 14.25
CA GLU A 53 5.93 0.86 15.60
C GLU A 53 5.59 -0.15 16.70
N GLU A 54 4.59 -1.01 16.46
CA GLU A 54 4.21 -2.08 17.38
C GLU A 54 5.22 -3.24 17.43
N GLY A 55 6.17 -3.30 16.48
CA GLY A 55 7.25 -4.30 16.43
C GLY A 55 6.81 -5.73 16.13
N LYS A 56 5.53 -5.96 15.80
CA LYS A 56 4.95 -7.31 15.65
C LYS A 56 5.11 -7.90 14.26
N ALA A 57 5.25 -7.07 13.24
CA ALA A 57 5.20 -7.49 11.84
C ALA A 57 6.55 -7.35 11.11
N LYS A 58 7.63 -6.97 11.81
CA LYS A 58 8.90 -6.61 11.16
C LYS A 58 9.47 -7.76 10.31
N GLU A 59 9.51 -8.97 10.85
CA GLU A 59 10.05 -10.15 10.15
C GLU A 59 9.22 -10.50 8.90
N GLU A 60 7.88 -10.47 9.04
CA GLU A 60 6.96 -10.74 7.92
C GLU A 60 7.09 -9.68 6.81
N LEU A 61 7.15 -8.40 7.19
CA LEU A 61 7.33 -7.29 6.25
C LEU A 61 8.69 -7.36 5.53
N GLU A 62 9.76 -7.76 6.23
CA GLU A 62 11.08 -7.98 5.62
C GLU A 62 11.06 -9.14 4.62
N ALA A 63 10.35 -10.23 4.93
CA ALA A 63 10.17 -11.35 4.02
C ALA A 63 9.40 -10.95 2.75
N LEU A 64 8.27 -10.25 2.90
CA LEU A 64 7.48 -9.74 1.77
C LEU A 64 8.30 -8.78 0.90
N LEU A 65 9.05 -7.87 1.52
CA LEU A 65 9.90 -6.93 0.80
C LEU A 65 11.01 -7.64 0.01
N LYS A 66 11.56 -8.74 0.53
CA LYS A 66 12.56 -9.54 -0.17
C LYS A 66 11.97 -10.20 -1.42
N HIS A 67 10.75 -10.72 -1.33
CA HIS A 67 10.04 -11.29 -2.49
C HIS A 67 9.75 -10.24 -3.55
N LEU A 68 9.22 -9.07 -3.17
CA LEU A 68 8.94 -7.98 -4.11
C LEU A 68 10.19 -7.54 -4.89
N LYS A 69 11.34 -7.42 -4.22
CA LYS A 69 12.60 -7.07 -4.88
C LYS A 69 13.12 -8.16 -5.83
N ALA A 70 12.80 -9.42 -5.56
CA ALA A 70 13.18 -10.51 -6.44
C ALA A 70 12.34 -10.48 -7.71
N GLU A 71 11.03 -10.27 -7.60
CA GLU A 71 10.11 -10.14 -8.73
C GLU A 71 10.48 -8.94 -9.64
N GLU A 72 10.77 -7.78 -9.05
CA GLU A 72 11.23 -6.60 -9.81
C GLU A 72 12.55 -6.87 -10.55
N GLY A 73 13.48 -7.61 -9.94
CA GLY A 73 14.76 -7.95 -10.56
C GLY A 73 14.69 -9.04 -11.62
N GLU A 74 13.68 -9.91 -11.58
CA GLU A 74 13.39 -10.92 -12.61
C GLU A 74 12.69 -10.31 -13.83
N GLU A 75 11.87 -9.26 -13.65
CA GLU A 75 11.24 -8.53 -14.77
C GLU A 75 12.23 -7.63 -15.54
N GLU A 76 13.35 -7.22 -14.91
CA GLU A 76 14.38 -6.38 -15.52
C GLU A 76 15.50 -7.17 -16.24
N ALA A 77 15.53 -8.50 -16.16
CA ALA A 77 16.60 -9.38 -16.68
C ALA A 77 16.25 -10.08 -18.00
#